data_AF-A0A847WBR5-F1
#
_entry.id   AF-A0A847WBR5-F1
#
_cell.length_a   1.000
_cell.length_b   1.000
_cell.length_c   1.000
_cell.angle_alpha   90.00
_cell.angle_beta   90.00
_cell.angle_gamma   90.00
#
_symmetry.space_group_name_H-M   'P 1'
#
loop_
_entity.id
_entity.type
_entity.pdbx_description
1 polymer ?
#
loop_
_entity_poly.entity_id
_entity_poly.type
_entity_poly.pdbx_seq_one_letter_code
_entity_poly.pdbx_strand_id
1 'polypeptide(L)'
;MFDIWEEKAPTYSGEYDFPAGVKLTAEQSSEATALLADLNTYFSENYISFLDGSRPMSDWDNFQAGLKSTGLDSLQAIWQEAYEDYLASKNA
;
A
#
# COMPACT_ATOMS: atom_id res chain seq x y z
N MET A 1 -25.67 5.61 -35.98
CA MET A 1 -25.30 6.12 -34.64
C MET A 1 -24.28 5.15 -34.12
N PHE A 2 -23.07 5.61 -33.80
CA PHE A 2 -22.01 4.73 -33.30
C PHE A 2 -22.29 4.44 -31.82
N ASP A 3 -22.44 3.17 -31.44
CA ASP A 3 -22.51 2.74 -30.04
C ASP A 3 -21.10 2.77 -29.45
N ILE A 4 -20.65 3.99 -29.12
CA ILE A 4 -19.40 4.30 -28.42
C ILE A 4 -19.35 3.74 -26.98
N TRP A 5 -20.40 3.04 -26.55
CA TRP A 5 -20.58 2.56 -25.18
C TRP A 5 -20.60 1.04 -25.08
N GLU A 6 -20.34 0.32 -26.17
CA GLU A 6 -20.25 -1.14 -26.19
C GLU A 6 -18.80 -1.64 -25.98
N GLU A 7 -17.94 -0.83 -25.39
CA GLU A 7 -16.69 -1.35 -24.83
C GLU A 7 -17.07 -2.00 -23.49
N LYS A 8 -17.09 -3.34 -23.44
CA LYS A 8 -17.32 -4.06 -22.19
C LYS A 8 -16.31 -3.53 -21.17
N ALA A 9 -16.80 -2.80 -20.18
CA ALA A 9 -15.99 -2.34 -19.06
C ALA A 9 -15.15 -3.52 -18.57
N PRO A 10 -13.84 -3.35 -18.34
CA PRO A 10 -12.98 -4.43 -17.90
C PRO A 10 -13.63 -5.10 -16.70
N THR A 11 -14.05 -6.35 -16.87
CA THR A 11 -14.70 -7.11 -15.81
C THR A 11 -13.65 -7.35 -14.73
N TYR A 12 -13.99 -7.05 -13.49
CA TYR A 12 -13.12 -7.29 -12.34
C TYR A 12 -12.63 -8.76 -12.33
N SER A 13 -11.33 -8.97 -12.51
CA SER A 13 -10.71 -10.30 -12.59
C SER A 13 -10.26 -10.86 -11.24
N GLY A 14 -10.06 -9.99 -10.24
CA GLY A 14 -9.50 -10.35 -8.93
C GLY A 14 -8.02 -10.79 -8.97
N GLU A 15 -7.34 -10.68 -10.11
CA GLU A 15 -5.97 -11.17 -10.30
C GLU A 15 -4.94 -10.47 -9.39
N TYR A 16 -5.21 -9.21 -9.02
CA TYR A 16 -4.34 -8.39 -8.17
C TYR A 16 -4.85 -8.30 -6.72
N ASP A 17 -5.84 -9.14 -6.35
CA ASP A 17 -6.39 -9.13 -5.00
C ASP A 17 -5.41 -9.78 -4.03
N PHE A 18 -5.14 -9.08 -2.93
CA PHE A 18 -4.37 -9.67 -1.83
C PHE A 18 -5.18 -10.82 -1.19
N PRO A 19 -4.60 -12.02 -0.99
CA PRO A 19 -5.39 -13.17 -0.54
C PRO A 19 -5.99 -12.95 0.86
N ALA A 20 -7.30 -13.11 0.97
CA ALA A 20 -8.03 -12.94 2.25
C ALA A 20 -7.62 -13.93 3.36
N GLY A 21 -6.90 -14.99 2.99
CA GLY A 21 -6.38 -16.01 3.92
C GLY A 21 -5.08 -15.62 4.63
N VAL A 22 -4.40 -14.54 4.20
CA VAL A 22 -3.20 -14.04 4.88
C VAL A 22 -3.57 -13.55 6.28
N LYS A 23 -2.77 -13.92 7.29
CA LYS A 23 -2.94 -13.52 8.68
C LYS A 23 -1.61 -13.06 9.24
N LEU A 24 -1.63 -11.92 9.94
CA LEU A 24 -0.50 -11.48 10.74
C LEU A 24 -0.51 -12.19 12.11
N THR A 25 0.67 -12.43 12.65
CA THR A 25 0.85 -12.76 14.09
C THR A 25 0.45 -11.57 14.96
N ALA A 26 0.33 -11.78 16.28
CA ALA A 26 -0.02 -10.70 17.20
C ALA A 26 1.06 -9.60 17.21
N GLU A 27 2.32 -10.01 17.15
CA GLU A 27 3.51 -9.15 17.11
C GLU A 27 3.54 -8.34 15.80
N GLN A 28 3.42 -9.01 14.65
CA GLN A 28 3.37 -8.35 13.34
C GLN A 28 2.20 -7.37 13.24
N SER A 29 1.03 -7.73 13.76
CA SER A 29 -0.15 -6.85 13.78
C SER A 29 0.07 -5.59 14.62
N SER A 30 0.69 -5.74 15.80
CA SER A 30 1.03 -4.61 16.67
C SER A 30 2.05 -3.68 16.01
N GLU A 31 3.10 -4.24 15.41
CA GLU A 31 4.15 -3.47 14.73
C GLU A 31 3.60 -2.76 13.48
N ALA A 32 2.83 -3.48 12.65
CA ALA A 32 2.19 -2.92 11.46
C ALA A 32 1.24 -1.76 11.82
N THR A 33 0.50 -1.87 12.94
CA THR A 33 -0.39 -0.81 13.41
C THR A 33 0.38 0.43 13.82
N ALA A 34 1.50 0.28 14.52
CA ALA A 34 2.36 1.40 14.92
C ALA A 34 2.97 2.09 13.69
N LEU A 35 3.58 1.32 12.78
CA LEU A 35 4.16 1.83 11.54
C LEU A 35 3.12 2.57 10.69
N LEU A 36 1.91 2.02 10.58
CA LEU A 36 0.83 2.65 9.82
C LEU A 36 0.39 3.99 10.43
N ALA A 37 0.39 4.11 11.76
CA ALA A 37 0.06 5.38 12.43
C ALA A 37 1.10 6.47 12.12
N ASP A 38 2.39 6.12 12.17
CA ASP A 38 3.48 7.06 11.85
C ASP A 38 3.46 7.45 10.37
N LEU A 39 3.26 6.47 9.47
CA LEU A 39 3.13 6.71 8.03
C LEU A 39 1.95 7.60 7.69
N ASN A 40 0.79 7.38 8.30
CA ASN A 40 -0.40 8.21 8.08
C ASN A 40 -0.17 9.65 8.55
N THR A 41 0.54 9.83 9.67
CA THR A 41 0.93 11.15 10.17
C THR A 41 1.83 11.85 9.16
N TYR A 42 2.94 11.22 8.77
CA TYR A 42 3.87 11.78 7.78
C TYR A 42 3.19 12.10 6.45
N PHE A 43 2.35 11.19 5.95
CA PHE A 43 1.60 11.39 4.72
C PHE A 43 0.69 12.62 4.82
N SER A 44 -0.10 12.73 5.89
CA SER A 44 -1.08 13.80 6.05
C SER A 44 -0.43 15.18 6.17
N GLU A 45 0.73 15.26 6.82
CA GLU A 45 1.50 16.50 6.98
C GLU A 45 2.12 16.99 5.67
N ASN A 46 2.45 16.09 4.75
CA ASN A 46 3.21 16.42 3.55
C ASN A 46 2.36 16.45 2.26
N TYR A 47 1.35 15.57 2.15
CA TYR A 47 0.60 15.37 0.92
C TYR A 47 -0.20 16.62 0.49
N ILE A 48 -0.81 17.33 1.45
CA ILE A 48 -1.63 18.52 1.17
C ILE A 48 -0.79 19.60 0.47
N SER A 49 0.48 19.74 0.84
CA SER A 49 1.37 20.73 0.25
C SER A 49 1.70 20.46 -1.23
N PHE A 50 1.65 19.20 -1.67
CA PHE A 50 1.76 18.89 -3.11
C PHE A 50 0.46 19.19 -3.85
N LEU A 51 -0.69 19.02 -3.21
CA LEU A 51 -2.00 19.28 -3.81
C LEU A 51 -2.27 20.78 -4.00
N ASP A 52 -1.93 21.61 -3.01
CA ASP A 52 -2.13 23.07 -3.09
C ASP A 52 -1.00 23.82 -3.82
N GLY A 53 0.08 23.10 -4.17
CA GLY A 53 1.23 23.62 -4.90
C GLY A 53 2.24 24.40 -4.05
N SER A 54 2.08 24.42 -2.72
CA SER A 54 3.09 25.00 -1.81
C SER A 54 4.41 24.23 -1.84
N ARG A 55 4.38 22.95 -2.23
CA ARG A 55 5.55 22.11 -2.49
C ARG A 55 5.57 21.68 -3.97
N PRO A 56 6.69 21.88 -4.69
CA PRO A 56 6.76 21.54 -6.10
C PRO A 56 6.85 20.02 -6.30
N MET A 57 6.30 19.53 -7.41
CA MET A 57 6.32 18.09 -7.73
C MET A 57 7.72 17.54 -8.02
N SER A 58 8.72 18.39 -8.29
CA SER A 58 10.13 17.98 -8.36
C SER A 58 10.66 17.45 -7.02
N ASP A 59 9.97 17.69 -5.91
CA ASP A 59 10.35 17.20 -4.58
C ASP A 59 9.65 15.89 -4.18
N TRP A 60 8.92 15.27 -5.13
CA TRP A 60 8.15 14.06 -4.89
C TRP A 60 9.01 12.86 -4.46
N ASP A 61 10.16 12.67 -5.09
CA ASP A 61 11.07 11.56 -4.78
C ASP A 61 11.60 11.66 -3.33
N ASN A 62 11.81 12.88 -2.82
CA ASN A 62 12.19 13.10 -1.43
C ASN A 62 11.06 12.78 -0.46
N PHE A 63 9.81 13.06 -0.83
CA PHE A 63 8.64 12.63 -0.04
C PHE A 63 8.53 11.10 0.01
N GLN A 64 8.76 10.41 -1.12
CA GLN A 64 8.81 8.94 -1.15
C GLN A 64 9.95 8.39 -0.28
N ALA A 65 11.13 9.00 -0.31
CA ALA A 65 12.24 8.64 0.56
C ALA A 65 11.89 8.84 2.05
N GLY A 66 11.15 9.91 2.36
CA GLY A 66 10.61 10.15 3.69
C GLY A 66 9.69 9.03 4.17
N LEU A 67 8.70 8.63 3.36
CA LEU A 67 7.81 7.50 3.67
C LEU A 67 8.59 6.21 3.94
N LYS A 68 9.62 5.92 3.15
CA LYS A 68 10.51 4.77 3.37
C LYS A 68 11.23 4.88 4.71
N SER A 69 11.78 6.04 5.02
CA SER A 69 12.48 6.28 6.31
C SER A 69 11.55 6.21 7.52
N THR A 70 10.26 6.55 7.37
CA THR A 70 9.23 6.42 8.41
C THR A 70 8.82 4.96 8.65
N GLY A 71 9.15 4.04 7.74
CA GLY A 71 8.95 2.61 7.93
C GLY A 71 8.03 1.94 6.90
N LEU A 72 7.82 2.56 5.74
CA LEU A 72 7.04 1.95 4.66
C LEU A 72 7.64 0.61 4.20
N ASP A 73 8.97 0.52 4.08
CA ASP A 73 9.66 -0.70 3.68
C ASP A 73 9.50 -1.80 4.76
N SER A 74 9.53 -1.43 6.04
CA SER A 74 9.29 -2.35 7.16
C SER A 74 7.85 -2.88 7.17
N LEU A 75 6.87 -2.00 6.96
CA LEU A 75 5.47 -2.39 6.86
C LEU A 75 5.26 -3.37 5.69
N GLN A 76 5.86 -3.08 4.53
CA GLN A 76 5.82 -3.98 3.38
C GLN A 76 6.43 -5.34 3.69
N ALA A 77 7.56 -5.39 4.40
CA ALA A 77 8.21 -6.63 4.79
C ALA A 77 7.32 -7.50 5.69
N ILE A 78 6.61 -6.91 6.66
CA ILE A 78 5.67 -7.63 7.53
C ILE A 78 4.57 -8.31 6.71
N TRP A 79 3.97 -7.59 5.77
CA TRP A 79 2.92 -8.15 4.91
C TRP A 79 3.45 -9.18 3.92
N GLN A 80 4.68 -9.00 3.44
CA GLN A 80 5.35 -9.94 2.55
C GLN A 80 5.63 -11.27 3.26
N GLU A 81 6.16 -11.23 4.49
CA GLU A 81 6.39 -12.42 5.32
C GLU A 81 5.09 -13.20 5.55
N ALA A 82 4.01 -12.51 5.95
CA ALA A 82 2.72 -13.15 6.16
C ALA A 82 2.11 -13.76 4.88
N TYR A 83 2.38 -13.15 3.73
CA TYR A 83 2.00 -13.70 2.44
C TYR A 83 2.79 -14.97 2.09
N GLU A 84 4.09 -14.97 2.35
CA GLU A 84 4.97 -16.13 2.15
C GLU A 84 4.56 -17.30 3.06
N ASP A 85 4.25 -17.03 4.33
CA ASP A 85 3.73 -18.01 5.27
C ASP A 85 2.39 -18.61 4.79
N TYR A 86 1.50 -17.76 4.29
CA TYR A 86 0.24 -18.20 3.69
C TYR A 86 0.50 -19.13 2.50
N LEU A 87 1.39 -18.78 1.57
CA LEU A 87 1.74 -19.64 0.44
C LEU A 87 2.36 -20.97 0.90
N ALA A 88 3.25 -20.95 1.88
CA ALA A 88 3.83 -22.16 2.45
C ALA A 88 2.75 -23.08 3.05
N SER A 89 1.77 -22.52 3.76
CA SER A 89 0.65 -23.27 4.35
C SER A 89 -0.27 -23.94 3.32
N LYS A 90 -0.30 -23.45 2.07
CA LYS A 90 -1.12 -24.01 0.97
C LYS A 90 -0.42 -25.13 0.21
N ASN A 91 0.90 -25.20 0.31
CA ASN A 91 1.74 -26.17 -0.40
C ASN A 91 2.19 -27.36 0.48
N ALA A 92 1.76 -27.40 1.75
CA ALA A 92 1.99 -28.48 2.71
C ALA A 92 0.76 -29.39 2.85
#